data_AF-A0A9E2QD27-F1
#
_entry.id   AF-A0A9E2QD27-F1
#
_cell.length_a   1.000
_cell.length_b   1.000
_cell.length_c   1.000
_cell.angle_alpha   90.00
_cell.angle_beta   90.00
_cell.angle_gamma   90.00
#
_symmetry.space_group_name_H-M   'P 1'
#
loop_
_entity.id
_entity.type
_entity.pdbx_description
1 polymer ?
#
loop_
_entity_poly.entity_id
_entity_poly.type
_entity_poly.pdbx_seq_one_letter_code
_entity_poly.pdbx_strand_id
1 'polypeptide(L)'
;MKMNEDKDTKLAIELSQNLSRQRKEILSLPPEKALDRILDSPQPAAIVHSFPEEDFYFLINDIGLEDSLQLLSLASDKQLEYILDIEVWERDRISVNRVTKWLD
;
A
#
# COMPACT_ATOMS: atom_id res chain seq x y z
N MET A 1 -33.48 17.49 7.66
CA MET A 1 -32.66 17.03 6.51
C MET A 1 -31.22 17.55 6.60
N LYS A 2 -30.96 18.87 6.63
CA LYS A 2 -29.59 19.44 6.67
C LYS A 2 -28.66 18.99 7.82
N MET A 3 -29.22 18.68 8.99
CA MET A 3 -28.43 18.37 10.21
C MET A 3 -27.75 16.99 10.18
N ASN A 4 -28.22 16.07 9.32
CA ASN A 4 -27.59 14.75 9.13
C ASN A 4 -26.44 14.82 8.12
N GLU A 5 -26.60 15.57 7.03
CA GLU A 5 -25.55 15.78 6.01
C GLU A 5 -24.31 16.46 6.62
N ASP A 6 -24.50 17.45 7.50
CA ASP A 6 -23.40 18.10 8.23
C ASP A 6 -22.65 17.15 9.18
N LYS A 7 -23.35 16.15 9.74
CA LYS A 7 -22.76 15.17 10.65
C LYS A 7 -21.99 14.10 9.88
N ASP A 8 -22.56 13.60 8.80
CA ASP A 8 -21.93 12.59 7.93
C ASP A 8 -20.67 13.16 7.27
N THR A 9 -20.72 14.43 6.86
CA THR A 9 -19.55 15.14 6.33
C THR A 9 -18.44 15.27 7.38
N LYS A 10 -18.77 15.64 8.62
CA LYS A 10 -17.78 15.71 9.72
C LYS A 10 -17.16 14.34 10.03
N LEU A 11 -17.97 13.29 10.07
CA LEU A 11 -17.50 11.91 10.31
C LEU A 11 -16.56 11.43 9.20
N ALA A 12 -16.88 11.71 7.94
CA ALA A 12 -16.04 11.36 6.79
C ALA A 12 -14.68 12.08 6.84
N ILE A 13 -14.67 13.37 7.21
CA ILE A 13 -13.45 14.15 7.37
C ILE A 13 -12.58 13.58 8.49
N GLU A 14 -13.17 13.28 9.65
CA GLU A 14 -12.46 12.72 10.80
C GLU A 14 -11.85 11.35 10.48
N LEU A 15 -12.60 10.48 9.79
CA LEU A 15 -12.12 9.18 9.34
C LEU A 15 -10.93 9.33 8.37
N SER A 16 -11.05 10.19 7.35
CA SER A 16 -9.99 10.45 6.40
C SER A 16 -8.71 10.97 7.08
N GLN A 17 -8.86 11.89 8.03
CA GLN A 17 -7.73 12.39 8.83
C GLN A 17 -7.10 11.29 9.69
N ASN A 18 -7.92 10.44 10.30
CA ASN A 18 -7.45 9.32 11.11
C ASN A 18 -6.63 8.33 10.28
N LEU A 19 -7.16 7.89 9.13
CA LEU A 19 -6.48 6.99 8.20
C LEU A 19 -5.19 7.62 7.67
N SER A 20 -5.21 8.91 7.34
CA SER A 20 -4.00 9.64 6.90
C SER A 20 -2.91 9.65 7.97
N ARG A 21 -3.28 9.84 9.25
CA ARG A 21 -2.34 9.76 10.36
C ARG A 21 -1.78 8.35 10.55
N GLN A 22 -2.65 7.33 10.49
CA GLN A 22 -2.23 5.94 10.62
C GLN A 22 -1.25 5.52 9.52
N ARG A 23 -1.49 5.91 8.26
CA ARG A 23 -0.54 5.64 7.16
C ARG A 23 0.84 6.23 7.43
N LYS A 24 0.90 7.50 7.84
CA LYS A 24 2.18 8.17 8.15
C LYS A 24 2.94 7.48 9.27
N GLU A 25 2.22 7.03 10.30
CA GLU A 25 2.79 6.24 11.39
C GLU A 25 3.35 4.91 10.85
N ILE A 26 2.55 4.16 10.08
CA ILE A 26 2.93 2.86 9.50
C ILE A 26 4.17 2.99 8.60
N LEU A 27 4.22 3.96 7.71
CA LEU A 27 5.36 4.18 6.80
C LEU A 27 6.64 4.62 7.52
N SER A 28 6.55 5.01 8.79
CA SER A 28 7.73 5.33 9.62
C SER A 28 8.27 4.13 10.41
N LEU A 29 7.57 2.99 10.39
CA LEU A 29 7.95 1.79 11.10
C LEU A 29 8.86 0.90 10.23
N PRO A 30 9.69 0.04 10.85
CA PRO A 30 10.31 -1.08 10.15
C PRO A 30 9.24 -1.98 9.48
N PRO A 31 9.53 -2.63 8.34
CA PRO A 31 8.53 -3.35 7.55
C PRO A 31 7.75 -4.42 8.33
N GLU A 32 8.43 -5.24 9.13
CA GLU A 32 7.79 -6.25 9.99
C GLU A 32 6.78 -5.62 10.96
N LYS A 33 7.13 -4.48 11.56
CA LYS A 33 6.23 -3.76 12.47
C LYS A 33 5.12 -3.03 11.74
N ALA A 34 5.35 -2.61 10.50
CA ALA A 34 4.33 -2.00 9.64
C ALA A 34 3.25 -3.04 9.29
N LEU A 35 3.66 -4.26 8.93
CA LEU A 35 2.77 -5.40 8.68
C LEU A 35 1.87 -5.69 9.90
N ASP A 36 2.48 -5.93 11.06
CA ASP A 36 1.77 -6.20 12.31
C ASP A 36 0.79 -5.06 12.64
N ARG A 37 1.25 -3.81 12.54
CA ARG A 37 0.45 -2.63 12.85
C ARG A 37 -0.80 -2.50 11.97
N ILE A 38 -0.73 -2.95 10.71
CA ILE A 38 -1.88 -2.97 9.79
C ILE A 38 -2.82 -4.11 10.18
N LEU A 39 -2.31 -5.32 10.36
CA LEU A 39 -3.10 -6.52 10.63
C LEU A 39 -3.78 -6.50 12.01
N ASP A 40 -3.16 -5.87 13.01
CA ASP A 40 -3.72 -5.68 14.35
C ASP A 40 -4.84 -4.62 14.40
N SER A 41 -5.07 -3.90 13.30
CA SER A 41 -6.16 -2.93 13.23
C SER A 41 -7.52 -3.63 13.29
N PRO A 42 -8.53 -3.04 13.97
CA PRO A 42 -9.91 -3.51 13.88
C PRO A 42 -10.48 -3.48 12.45
N GLN A 43 -9.88 -2.66 11.56
CA GLN A 43 -10.29 -2.50 10.17
C GLN A 43 -9.05 -2.48 9.26
N PRO A 44 -8.40 -3.62 9.02
CA PRO A 44 -7.14 -3.68 8.29
C PRO A 44 -7.34 -3.31 6.82
N ALA A 45 -8.44 -3.75 6.19
CA ALA A 45 -8.79 -3.39 4.82
C ALA A 45 -8.95 -1.87 4.64
N ALA A 46 -9.57 -1.17 5.59
CA ALA A 46 -9.73 0.29 5.50
C ALA A 46 -8.38 1.02 5.54
N ILE A 47 -7.43 0.51 6.32
CA ILE A 47 -6.06 1.03 6.34
C ILE A 47 -5.37 0.74 5.00
N VAL A 48 -5.40 -0.51 4.53
CA VAL A 48 -4.81 -0.91 3.24
C VAL A 48 -5.34 -0.04 2.10
N HIS A 49 -6.67 0.09 1.97
CA HIS A 49 -7.31 0.89 0.93
C HIS A 49 -7.08 2.39 1.08
N SER A 50 -6.65 2.84 2.27
CA SER A 50 -6.28 4.24 2.44
C SER A 50 -4.95 4.56 1.76
N PHE A 51 -4.05 3.59 1.54
CA PHE A 51 -2.77 3.86 0.89
C PHE A 51 -2.96 4.23 -0.58
N PRO A 52 -2.22 5.24 -1.09
CA PRO A 52 -2.02 5.38 -2.53
C PRO A 52 -1.38 4.10 -3.07
N GLU A 53 -1.67 3.77 -4.33
CA GLU A 53 -1.24 2.52 -4.95
C GLU A 53 0.29 2.37 -4.95
N GLU A 54 1.01 3.47 -5.20
CA GLU A 54 2.48 3.53 -5.18
C GLU A 54 3.06 3.26 -3.78
N ASP A 55 2.58 3.93 -2.74
CA ASP A 55 3.06 3.70 -1.36
C ASP A 55 2.75 2.26 -0.91
N PHE A 56 1.61 1.71 -1.33
CA PHE A 56 1.27 0.33 -1.02
C PHE A 56 2.22 -0.65 -1.72
N TYR A 57 2.53 -0.44 -3.00
CA TYR A 57 3.52 -1.23 -3.72
C TYR A 57 4.90 -1.21 -3.02
N PHE A 58 5.39 -0.03 -2.63
CA PHE A 58 6.67 0.07 -1.92
C PHE A 58 6.63 -0.64 -0.57
N LEU A 59 5.53 -0.54 0.18
CA LEU A 59 5.35 -1.27 1.43
C LEU A 59 5.45 -2.79 1.24
N ILE A 60 4.79 -3.33 0.21
CA ILE A 60 4.85 -4.76 -0.12
C ILE A 60 6.27 -5.18 -0.49
N ASN A 61 6.99 -4.35 -1.25
CA ASN A 61 8.37 -4.62 -1.63
C ASN A 61 9.33 -4.57 -0.42
N ASP A 62 9.13 -3.65 0.52
CA ASP A 62 9.92 -3.51 1.74
C ASP A 62 9.69 -4.66 2.73
N ILE A 63 8.45 -5.17 2.83
CA ILE A 63 8.12 -6.35 3.64
C ILE A 63 8.59 -7.63 2.96
N GLY A 64 8.49 -7.70 1.63
CA GLY A 64 8.67 -8.91 0.85
C GLY A 64 7.34 -9.57 0.48
N LEU A 65 7.30 -10.15 -0.73
CA LEU A 65 6.07 -10.67 -1.33
C LEU A 65 5.45 -11.83 -0.53
N GLU A 66 6.27 -12.77 -0.07
CA GLU A 66 5.82 -13.97 0.65
C GLU A 66 5.16 -13.61 2.00
N ASP A 67 5.72 -12.64 2.71
CA ASP A 67 5.22 -12.19 4.01
C ASP A 67 4.01 -11.24 3.87
N SER A 68 3.80 -10.69 2.67
CA SER A 68 2.75 -9.72 2.38
C SER A 68 1.43 -10.33 1.86
N LEU A 69 1.32 -11.66 1.74
CA LEU A 69 0.14 -12.33 1.16
C LEU A 69 -1.18 -11.93 1.83
N GLN A 70 -1.17 -11.72 3.15
CA GLN A 70 -2.36 -11.27 3.88
C GLN A 70 -2.75 -9.83 3.47
N LEU A 71 -1.78 -8.93 3.32
CA LEU A 71 -2.06 -7.56 2.86
C LEU A 71 -2.57 -7.54 1.42
N LEU A 72 -1.99 -8.35 0.55
CA LEU A 72 -2.43 -8.50 -0.84
C LEU A 72 -3.87 -9.02 -0.92
N SER A 73 -4.27 -9.93 -0.04
CA SER A 73 -5.66 -10.41 0.03
C SER A 73 -6.68 -9.34 0.43
N LEU A 74 -6.22 -8.26 1.08
CA LEU A 74 -7.03 -7.12 1.50
C LEU A 74 -6.97 -5.96 0.51
N ALA A 75 -6.06 -5.99 -0.47
CA ALA A 75 -5.85 -4.90 -1.41
C ALA A 75 -7.10 -4.64 -2.26
N SER A 76 -7.31 -3.39 -2.63
CA SER A 76 -8.34 -3.04 -3.61
C SER A 76 -7.91 -3.46 -5.02
N ASP A 77 -8.87 -3.63 -5.93
CA ASP A 77 -8.60 -3.99 -7.33
C ASP A 77 -7.59 -3.03 -7.98
N LYS A 78 -7.71 -1.72 -7.70
CA LYS A 78 -6.77 -0.70 -8.23
C LYS A 78 -5.35 -0.88 -7.73
N GLN A 79 -5.19 -1.25 -6.45
CA GLN A 79 -3.88 -1.50 -5.87
C GLN A 79 -3.25 -2.77 -6.47
N LEU A 80 -4.05 -3.83 -6.68
CA LEU A 80 -3.58 -5.05 -7.35
C LEU A 80 -3.25 -4.79 -8.82
N GLU A 81 -4.07 -4.04 -9.54
CA GLU A 81 -3.83 -3.64 -10.93
C GLU A 81 -2.53 -2.85 -11.04
N TYR A 82 -2.31 -1.87 -10.16
CA TYR A 82 -1.05 -1.11 -10.12
C TYR A 82 0.17 -2.00 -9.88
N ILE A 83 0.11 -2.90 -8.89
CA ILE A 83 1.22 -3.84 -8.63
C ILE A 83 1.51 -4.70 -9.85
N LEU A 84 0.46 -5.25 -10.49
CA LEU A 84 0.60 -6.05 -11.69
C LEU A 84 1.17 -5.24 -12.86
N ASP A 85 0.73 -4.00 -13.06
CA ASP A 85 1.27 -3.11 -14.09
C ASP A 85 2.75 -2.84 -13.87
N ILE A 86 3.21 -2.60 -12.64
CA ILE A 86 4.64 -2.41 -12.39
C ILE A 86 5.42 -3.71 -12.66
N GLU A 87 4.98 -4.84 -12.10
CA GLU A 87 5.68 -6.13 -12.19
C GLU A 87 5.70 -6.73 -13.61
N VAL A 88 4.63 -6.52 -14.39
CA VAL A 88 4.52 -7.04 -15.75
C VAL A 88 5.37 -6.22 -16.73
N TRP A 89 5.49 -4.91 -16.52
CA TRP A 89 6.22 -4.01 -17.41
C TRP A 89 7.73 -3.96 -17.15
N GLU A 90 8.22 -4.35 -15.97
CA GLU A 90 9.66 -4.48 -15.65
C GLU A 90 10.38 -5.59 -16.44
N ARG A 91 9.65 -6.51 -17.09
CA ARG A 91 10.24 -7.62 -17.86
C ARG A 91 10.93 -7.22 -19.18
N ASP A 92 10.80 -5.97 -19.63
CA ASP A 92 11.38 -5.51 -20.92
C ASP A 92 12.51 -4.47 -20.79
N ARG A 93 13.04 -4.22 -19.57
CA ARG A 93 14.21 -3.36 -19.38
C ARG A 93 15.47 -4.22 -19.19
N ILE A 94 16.30 -4.23 -20.23
CA ILE A 94 17.62 -4.85 -20.28
C ILE A 94 18.37 -4.63 -18.95
N SER A 95 18.66 -5.73 -18.24
CA SER A 95 19.51 -5.68 -17.05
C SER A 95 20.90 -5.17 -17.46
N VAL A 96 21.27 -3.95 -17.04
CA VAL A 96 22.61 -3.37 -17.29
C VAL A 96 23.72 -4.26 -16.72
N ASN A 97 23.42 -5.09 -15.72
CA ASN A 97 24.31 -6.12 -15.19
C ASN A 97 24.57 -7.32 -16.14
N ARG A 98 23.90 -7.42 -17.30
CA ARG A 98 24.23 -8.39 -18.36
C ARG A 98 25.00 -7.78 -19.53
N VAL A 99 25.06 -6.45 -19.62
CA VAL A 99 25.74 -5.73 -20.72
C VAL A 99 27.26 -5.71 -20.53
N THR A 100 27.74 -5.79 -19.28
CA THR A 100 29.18 -5.81 -18.96
C THR A 100 29.90 -7.11 -19.33
N LYS A 101 29.19 -8.13 -19.85
CA LYS A 101 29.78 -9.40 -20.30
C LYS A 101 30.11 -9.46 -21.80
N TRP A 102 29.74 -8.43 -22.56
CA TRP A 102 29.98 -8.32 -24.02
C TRP A 102 31.02 -7.27 -24.39
N LEU A 103 31.61 -6.59 -23.40
CA LEU A 103 32.65 -5.57 -23.57
C LEU A 103 34.06 -6.08 -23.21
N ASP A 104 34.25 -7.41 -23.16
CA ASP A 104 35.57 -8.04 -23.24
C ASP A 104 35.86 -8.49 -24.68
#